data_AF-A0A3D4HN21-F1
#
_entry.id   AF-A0A3D4HN21-F1
#
_cell.length_a   1.000
_cell.length_b   1.000
_cell.length_c   1.000
_cell.angle_alpha   90.00
_cell.angle_beta   90.00
_cell.angle_gamma   90.00
#
_symmetry.space_group_name_H-M   'P 1'
#
loop_
_entity.id
_entity.type
_entity.pdbx_description
1 polymer ?
#
loop_
_entity_poly.entity_id
_entity_poly.type
_entity_poly.pdbx_seq_one_letter_code
_entity_poly.pdbx_strand_id
1 'polypeptide(L)'
;AVIITDTQTTATTCSFCGAGVVLGDRLTGSLAPAKVIPFTISKEQAQEAFVKWCRKGLLTPKDFMTADRIKSITGLYVPFWLYDINGRGEAEAICTRVRTYTRGDWIYTETKYYAVYRKVDLNYERIP
;
A
#
# COMPACT_ATOMS: atom_id res chain seq x y z
N ALA A 1 8.14 -0.20 -18.02
CA ALA A 1 7.51 -1.14 -17.08
C ALA A 1 8.44 -2.33 -16.90
N VAL A 2 8.79 -2.67 -15.65
CA VAL A 2 9.67 -3.80 -15.32
C VAL A 2 8.80 -4.91 -14.72
N ILE A 3 8.95 -6.12 -15.24
CA ILE A 3 8.21 -7.31 -14.81
C ILE A 3 9.23 -8.19 -14.08
N ILE A 4 8.90 -8.65 -12.88
CA ILE A 4 9.78 -9.50 -12.07
C ILE A 4 9.06 -10.83 -11.85
N THR A 5 9.67 -11.91 -12.33
CA THR A 5 9.12 -13.28 -12.31
C THR A 5 10.13 -14.26 -11.71
N ASP A 6 9.69 -15.49 -11.47
CA ASP A 6 10.52 -16.55 -10.86
C ASP A 6 11.77 -16.89 -11.68
N THR A 7 12.83 -17.31 -10.99
CA THR A 7 14.18 -17.62 -11.49
C THR A 7 14.25 -18.68 -12.59
N GLN A 8 13.25 -19.57 -12.70
CA GLN A 8 13.17 -20.58 -13.77
C GLN A 8 12.25 -20.19 -14.93
N THR A 9 11.66 -18.98 -14.92
CA THR A 9 10.70 -18.57 -15.94
C THR A 9 11.37 -17.75 -17.04
N THR A 10 11.83 -18.43 -18.10
CA THR A 10 12.54 -17.82 -19.24
C THR A 10 11.62 -17.07 -20.21
N ALA A 11 10.31 -17.34 -20.19
CA ALA A 11 9.32 -16.64 -21.01
C ALA A 11 8.05 -16.41 -20.18
N THR A 12 7.77 -15.14 -19.84
CA THR A 12 6.56 -14.78 -19.11
C THR A 12 5.69 -13.88 -19.97
N THR A 13 4.42 -14.19 -20.11
CA THR A 13 3.45 -13.25 -20.67
C THR A 13 3.22 -12.11 -19.67
N CYS A 14 3.35 -10.87 -20.12
CA CYS A 14 3.06 -9.71 -19.31
C CYS A 14 1.60 -9.75 -18.85
N SER A 15 1.35 -9.84 -17.55
CA SER A 15 -0.02 -9.87 -17.00
C SER A 15 -0.84 -8.61 -17.28
N PHE A 16 -0.19 -7.54 -17.76
CA PHE A 16 -0.85 -6.30 -18.19
C PHE A 16 -1.18 -6.29 -19.69
N CYS A 17 -0.22 -6.60 -20.57
CA CYS A 17 -0.38 -6.44 -22.03
C CYS A 17 -0.33 -7.74 -22.83
N GLY A 18 -0.12 -8.90 -22.20
CA GLY A 18 -0.06 -10.21 -22.84
C GLY A 18 1.21 -10.51 -23.64
N ALA A 19 2.13 -9.55 -23.78
CA ALA A 19 3.36 -9.74 -24.54
C ALA A 19 4.32 -10.74 -23.87
N GLY A 20 4.92 -11.65 -24.64
CA GLY A 20 5.97 -12.54 -24.14
C GLY A 20 7.25 -11.75 -23.84
N VAL A 21 7.69 -11.76 -22.59
CA VAL A 21 8.90 -11.08 -22.14
C VAL A 21 9.89 -12.14 -21.65
N VAL A 22 11.07 -12.14 -22.24
CA VAL A 22 12.22 -12.96 -21.82
C VAL A 22 13.00 -12.16 -20.78
N LEU A 23 13.00 -12.62 -19.53
CA LEU A 23 13.62 -11.96 -18.38
C LEU A 23 14.89 -12.71 -17.95
N GLY A 24 15.89 -12.79 -18.82
CA GLY A 24 17.12 -13.53 -18.55
C GLY A 24 18.14 -12.83 -17.64
N ASP A 25 18.20 -11.50 -17.64
CA ASP A 25 19.48 -10.81 -17.32
C ASP A 25 19.40 -9.57 -16.41
N ARG A 26 18.32 -9.38 -15.62
CA ARG A 26 18.08 -8.07 -14.95
C ARG A 26 18.04 -8.08 -13.42
N LEU A 27 18.47 -9.17 -12.77
CA LEU A 27 18.56 -9.26 -11.30
C LEU A 27 20.00 -9.17 -10.77
N THR A 28 20.99 -8.96 -11.63
CA THR A 28 22.41 -8.87 -11.26
C THR A 28 22.99 -7.49 -11.62
N GLY A 29 23.96 -7.01 -10.84
CA GLY A 29 24.63 -5.74 -11.06
C GLY A 29 23.94 -4.52 -10.43
N SER A 30 24.14 -3.34 -11.02
CA SER A 30 23.74 -2.03 -10.44
C SER A 30 22.23 -1.78 -10.36
N LEU A 31 21.42 -2.64 -10.98
CA LEU A 31 19.96 -2.52 -11.04
C LEU A 31 19.25 -3.53 -10.13
N ALA A 32 20.01 -4.28 -9.31
CA ALA A 32 19.43 -5.19 -8.34
C ALA A 32 18.63 -4.43 -7.26
N PRO A 33 17.41 -4.87 -6.91
CA PRO A 33 16.62 -4.22 -5.87
C PRO A 33 17.31 -4.33 -4.51
N ALA A 34 17.36 -3.23 -3.77
CA ALA A 34 17.97 -3.22 -2.43
C ALA A 34 17.18 -4.03 -1.38
N LYS A 35 15.87 -4.20 -1.60
CA LYS A 35 14.96 -4.99 -0.76
C LYS A 35 13.90 -5.66 -1.63
N VAL A 36 13.52 -6.89 -1.27
CA VAL A 36 12.42 -7.64 -1.88
C VAL A 36 11.55 -8.19 -0.76
N ILE A 37 10.23 -8.06 -0.89
CA ILE A 37 9.28 -8.64 0.07
C ILE A 37 9.02 -10.09 -0.38
N PRO A 38 9.28 -11.11 0.44
CA PRO A 38 8.96 -12.49 0.06
C PRO A 38 7.45 -12.70 -0.04
N PHE A 39 7.01 -13.53 -0.98
CA PHE A 39 5.62 -13.96 -1.02
C PHE A 39 5.31 -14.83 0.21
N THR A 40 4.24 -14.51 0.93
CA THR A 40 3.79 -15.28 2.09
C THR A 40 2.69 -16.29 1.76
N ILE A 41 2.00 -16.09 0.64
CA ILE A 41 0.93 -16.97 0.17
C ILE A 41 1.40 -17.83 -0.99
N SER A 42 0.95 -19.09 -1.01
CA SER A 42 1.20 -19.97 -2.15
C SER A 42 0.28 -19.63 -3.33
N LYS A 43 0.60 -20.17 -4.51
CA LYS A 43 -0.24 -20.02 -5.71
C LYS A 43 -1.64 -20.59 -5.48
N GLU A 44 -1.74 -21.72 -4.80
CA GLU A 44 -3.00 -22.40 -4.49
C GLU A 44 -3.85 -21.54 -3.56
N GLN A 45 -3.24 -20.96 -2.51
CA GLN A 45 -3.92 -20.04 -1.60
C GLN A 45 -4.42 -18.78 -2.32
N ALA A 46 -3.62 -18.24 -3.26
CA ALA A 46 -4.03 -17.11 -4.08
C ALA A 46 -5.23 -17.46 -5.00
N GLN A 47 -5.26 -18.66 -5.56
CA GLN A 47 -6.37 -19.16 -6.38
C GLN A 47 -7.65 -19.32 -5.55
N GLU A 48 -7.56 -19.92 -4.36
CA GLU A 48 -8.70 -20.07 -3.47
C GLU A 48 -9.26 -18.71 -3.03
N ALA A 49 -8.39 -17.78 -2.66
CA ALA A 49 -8.77 -16.42 -2.30
C ALA A 49 -9.45 -15.69 -3.46
N PHE A 50 -8.94 -15.84 -4.69
CA PHE A 50 -9.53 -15.27 -5.89
C PHE A 50 -10.93 -15.83 -6.17
N VAL A 51 -11.12 -17.15 -6.09
CA VAL A 51 -12.45 -17.78 -6.26
C VAL A 51 -13.42 -17.32 -5.18
N LYS A 52 -12.96 -17.24 -3.92
CA LYS A 52 -13.77 -16.75 -2.80
C LYS A 52 -14.21 -15.29 -3.00
N TRP A 53 -13.33 -14.45 -3.53
CA TRP A 53 -13.64 -13.06 -3.87
C TRP A 53 -14.67 -12.97 -4.99
N CYS A 54 -14.48 -13.73 -6.09
CA CYS A 54 -15.39 -13.75 -7.24
C CYS A 54 -16.82 -14.14 -6.87
N ARG A 55 -17.00 -15.09 -5.94
CA ARG A 55 -18.32 -15.54 -5.45
C ARG A 55 -19.14 -14.47 -4.73
N LYS A 56 -18.51 -13.37 -4.28
CA LYS A 56 -19.20 -12.26 -3.60
C LYS A 56 -19.57 -11.10 -4.54
N GLY A 57 -19.20 -11.15 -5.81
CA GLY A 57 -19.50 -10.09 -6.77
C GLY A 57 -20.87 -10.26 -7.41
N LEU A 58 -21.73 -9.23 -7.29
CA LEU A 58 -23.07 -9.21 -7.90
C LEU A 58 -23.03 -9.27 -9.44
N LEU A 59 -21.93 -8.81 -10.05
CA LEU A 59 -21.76 -8.68 -11.51
C LEU A 59 -20.66 -9.60 -12.07
N THR A 60 -20.21 -10.61 -11.33
CA THR A 60 -19.14 -11.50 -11.81
C THR A 60 -19.69 -12.48 -12.85
N PRO A 61 -19.24 -12.45 -14.12
CA PRO A 61 -19.66 -13.42 -15.13
C PRO A 61 -19.25 -14.84 -14.73
N LYS A 62 -20.09 -15.85 -15.03
CA LYS A 62 -19.80 -17.25 -14.67
C LYS A 62 -18.47 -17.74 -15.28
N ASP A 63 -18.14 -17.28 -16.48
CA ASP A 63 -16.92 -17.67 -17.21
C ASP A 63 -15.64 -17.02 -16.65
N PHE A 64 -15.77 -16.04 -15.75
CA PHE A 64 -14.63 -15.38 -15.11
C PHE A 64 -13.89 -16.32 -14.13
N MET A 65 -14.57 -17.35 -13.64
CA MET A 65 -14.01 -18.38 -12.75
C MET A 65 -13.55 -19.65 -13.50
N THR A 66 -13.31 -19.55 -14.82
CA THR A 66 -12.82 -20.70 -15.60
C THR A 66 -11.44 -21.15 -15.14
N ALA A 67 -11.24 -22.47 -15.12
CA ALA A 67 -10.04 -23.11 -14.59
C ALA A 67 -8.74 -22.60 -15.26
N ASP A 68 -8.78 -22.28 -16.55
CA ASP A 68 -7.60 -21.82 -17.29
C ASP A 68 -7.12 -20.42 -16.86
N ARG A 69 -8.05 -19.50 -16.57
CA ARG A 69 -7.70 -18.16 -16.06
C ARG A 69 -7.18 -18.20 -14.63
N ILE A 70 -7.72 -19.09 -13.81
CA ILE A 70 -7.27 -19.27 -12.42
C ILE A 70 -5.85 -19.88 -12.38
N LYS A 71 -5.54 -20.79 -13.30
CA LYS A 71 -4.20 -21.37 -13.46
C LYS A 71 -3.14 -20.37 -13.89
N SER A 72 -3.52 -19.32 -14.64
CA SER A 72 -2.60 -18.27 -15.10
C SER A 72 -2.24 -17.22 -14.04
N ILE A 73 -2.77 -17.30 -12.81
CA ILE A 73 -2.36 -16.42 -11.72
C ILE A 73 -0.85 -16.56 -11.48
N THR A 74 -0.14 -15.43 -11.51
CA THR A 74 1.31 -15.35 -11.38
C THR A 74 1.67 -14.23 -10.42
N GLY A 75 2.65 -14.48 -9.54
CA GLY A 75 3.19 -13.45 -8.67
C GLY A 75 4.03 -12.46 -9.45
N LEU A 76 3.87 -11.17 -9.16
CA LEU A 76 4.61 -10.08 -9.79
C LEU A 76 5.20 -9.18 -8.72
N TYR A 77 6.50 -8.89 -8.79
CA TYR A 77 7.06 -7.78 -8.04
C TYR A 77 7.00 -6.49 -8.85
N VAL A 78 6.50 -5.43 -8.23
CA VAL A 78 6.47 -4.08 -8.79
C VAL A 78 7.58 -3.27 -8.12
N PRO A 79 8.64 -2.87 -8.84
CA PRO A 79 9.71 -2.07 -8.26
C PRO A 79 9.24 -0.63 -8.05
N PHE A 80 9.58 -0.07 -6.90
CA PHE A 80 9.41 1.35 -6.57
C PHE A 80 10.60 1.84 -5.77
N TRP A 81 10.79 3.16 -5.76
CA TRP A 81 11.90 3.81 -5.06
C TRP A 81 11.47 4.18 -3.65
N LEU A 82 12.38 4.00 -2.69
CA LEU A 82 12.19 4.46 -1.32
C LEU A 82 12.85 5.83 -1.18
N TYR A 83 12.11 6.81 -0.70
CA TYR A 83 12.61 8.18 -0.51
C TYR A 83 12.71 8.55 0.96
N ASP A 84 13.76 9.29 1.29
CA ASP A 84 13.88 9.95 2.58
C ASP A 84 13.34 11.38 2.44
N ILE A 85 12.40 11.74 3.32
CA ILE A 85 11.76 13.06 3.33
C ILE A 85 12.16 13.76 4.62
N ASN A 86 12.87 14.87 4.48
CA ASN A 86 13.22 15.75 5.59
C ASN A 86 12.53 17.10 5.38
N GLY A 87 11.56 17.40 6.22
CA GLY A 87 10.75 18.61 6.16
C GLY A 87 10.74 19.33 7.50
N ARG A 88 10.53 20.64 7.44
CA ARG A 88 10.24 21.47 8.61
C ARG A 88 8.90 22.14 8.39
N GLY A 89 8.03 22.02 9.39
CA GLY A 89 6.71 22.64 9.42
C GLY A 89 6.59 23.56 10.62
N GLU A 90 5.74 24.57 10.47
CA GLU A 90 5.34 25.43 11.57
C GLU A 90 3.81 25.46 11.61
N ALA A 91 3.24 25.45 12.81
CA ALA A 91 1.82 25.49 13.04
C ALA A 91 1.50 26.57 14.08
N GLU A 92 0.63 27.49 13.70
CA GLU A 92 0.05 28.49 14.58
C GLU A 92 -1.46 28.24 14.68
N ALA A 93 -1.98 28.17 15.90
CA ALA A 93 -3.38 27.88 16.15
C ALA A 93 -3.88 28.61 17.40
N ILE A 94 -5.15 29.00 17.36
CA ILE A 94 -5.88 29.42 18.56
C ILE A 94 -6.57 28.17 19.12
N CYS A 95 -6.12 27.72 20.29
CA CYS A 95 -6.66 26.54 20.96
C CYS A 95 -7.57 26.96 22.13
N THR A 96 -8.64 26.20 22.35
CA THR A 96 -9.57 26.43 23.45
C THR A 96 -9.53 25.31 24.47
N ARG A 97 -9.49 25.66 25.75
CA ARG A 97 -9.77 24.73 26.84
C ARG A 97 -11.11 25.08 27.45
N VAL A 98 -12.10 24.23 27.20
CA VAL A 98 -13.46 24.37 27.74
C VAL A 98 -13.58 23.53 29.01
N ARG A 99 -14.10 24.12 30.08
CA ARG A 99 -14.49 23.41 31.29
C ARG A 99 -15.94 23.74 31.64
N THR A 100 -16.72 22.71 31.97
CA THR A 100 -18.09 22.88 32.45
C THR A 100 -18.18 22.35 33.87
N TYR A 101 -18.76 23.12 34.78
CA TYR A 101 -18.92 22.73 36.18
C TYR A 101 -20.19 23.33 36.78
N THR A 102 -20.77 22.62 37.74
CA THR A 102 -21.98 23.06 38.45
C THR A 102 -21.60 23.77 39.74
N ARG A 103 -22.23 24.91 40.02
CA ARG A 103 -22.08 25.62 41.30
C ARG A 103 -23.45 26.12 41.76
N GLY A 104 -23.99 25.49 42.79
CA GLY A 104 -25.38 25.67 43.21
C GLY A 104 -26.33 25.13 42.14
N ASP A 105 -27.34 25.92 41.78
CA ASP A 105 -28.33 25.56 40.75
C ASP A 105 -27.88 25.92 39.31
N TRP A 106 -26.67 26.46 39.14
CA TRP A 106 -26.17 26.96 37.86
C TRP A 106 -25.08 26.06 37.28
N ILE A 107 -25.17 25.81 35.97
CA ILE A 107 -24.13 25.16 35.18
C ILE A 107 -23.30 26.25 34.49
N TYR A 108 -22.03 26.33 34.83
CA TYR A 108 -21.08 27.27 34.23
C TYR A 108 -20.26 26.58 33.16
N THR A 109 -20.12 27.21 31.99
CA THR A 109 -19.17 26.80 30.95
C THR A 109 -18.16 27.90 30.76
N GLU A 110 -16.89 27.61 31.06
CA GLU A 110 -15.77 28.53 30.89
C GLU A 110 -14.87 28.06 29.76
N THR A 111 -14.62 28.95 28.80
CA THR A 111 -13.73 28.73 27.67
C THR A 111 -12.51 29.63 27.81
N LYS A 112 -11.33 29.02 27.92
CA LYS A 112 -10.04 29.73 27.87
C LYS A 112 -9.44 29.62 26.48
N TYR A 113 -8.94 30.73 25.95
CA TYR A 113 -8.30 30.82 24.65
C TYR A 113 -6.79 30.92 24.80
N TYR A 114 -6.05 30.20 23.96
CA TYR A 114 -4.59 30.17 23.96
C TYR A 114 -4.09 30.32 22.53
N ALA A 115 -3.18 31.27 22.30
CA ALA A 115 -2.38 31.31 21.09
C ALA A 115 -1.24 30.28 21.23
N VAL A 116 -1.24 29.27 20.38
CA VAL A 116 -0.28 28.16 20.41
C VAL A 116 0.53 28.19 19.12
N TYR A 117 1.85 28.23 19.27
CA TYR A 117 2.79 28.11 18.18
C TYR A 117 3.67 26.88 18.37
N ARG A 118 3.88 26.10 17.31
CA ARG A 118 4.69 24.89 17.31
C ARG A 118 5.54 24.81 16.04
N LYS A 119 6.81 24.45 16.23
CA LYS A 119 7.69 23.96 15.17
C LYS A 119 7.66 22.44 15.16
N VAL A 120 7.67 21.85 13.98
CA VAL A 120 7.62 20.41 13.76
C VAL A 120 8.73 20.02 12.78
N ASP A 121 9.57 19.09 13.20
CA ASP A 121 10.49 18.41 12.29
C ASP A 121 9.81 17.13 11.78
N LEU A 122 9.74 16.99 10.46
CA LEU A 122 9.12 15.88 9.74
C LEU A 122 10.23 15.10 9.05
N ASN A 123 10.77 14.11 9.75
CA ASN A 123 11.79 13.21 9.21
C ASN A 123 11.15 11.86 8.96
N TYR A 124 11.04 11.49 7.69
CA TYR A 124 10.56 10.19 7.27
C TYR A 124 11.66 9.48 6.49
N GLU A 125 11.92 8.23 6.88
CA GLU A 125 12.88 7.38 6.19
C GLU A 125 12.17 6.33 5.36
N ARG A 126 12.69 6.11 4.14
CA ARG A 126 12.30 5.01 3.26
C ARG A 126 10.79 4.92 3.00
N ILE A 127 10.17 6.03 2.62
CA ILE A 127 8.77 6.05 2.19
C ILE A 127 8.67 5.54 0.73
N PRO A 128 7.78 4.55 0.46
CA PRO A 128 7.40 4.10 -0.89
C PRO A 128 6.81 5.15 -1.82
#